data_AF-A0A374T8I0-F1
#
_entry.id   AF-A0A374T8I0-F1
#
_cell.length_a   1.000
_cell.length_b   1.000
_cell.length_c   1.000
_cell.angle_alpha   90.00
_cell.angle_beta   90.00
_cell.angle_gamma   90.00
#
_symmetry.space_group_name_H-M   'P 1'
#
loop_
_entity.id
_entity.type
_entity.pdbx_description
1 polymer ?
#
loop_
_entity_poly.entity_id
_entity_poly.type
_entity_poly.pdbx_seq_one_letter_code
_entity_poly.pdbx_strand_id
1 'polypeptide(L)'
;MTKIHIGQEIKQEVQKQDLTIEDFANNLHLASSEIENIFNKTSLETDLLLKISKLLKRDFFSLFSNYVNGNAIEEAYKEIINLLKQKGDKRYIAVPDWEDECEGDDGDGTEVSIFGIGLDDDDEICVAAVVDNIGYYGNGPDDFPQEWTKVTELYEPDYRAFHRFVVDNIDKAMTKEEADEVTKEYWHE
;
A
#
# COMPACT_ATOMS: atom_id res chain seq x y z
N MET A 1 13.27 -2.02 18.70
CA MET A 1 12.43 -2.72 17.70
C MET A 1 11.53 -3.70 18.42
N THR A 2 10.22 -3.53 18.30
CA THR A 2 9.24 -4.52 18.77
C THR A 2 9.30 -5.70 17.80
N LYS A 3 9.71 -6.87 18.27
CA LYS A 3 9.84 -8.09 17.47
C LYS A 3 8.51 -8.83 17.50
N ILE A 4 7.98 -9.22 16.33
CA ILE A 4 6.77 -10.06 16.25
C ILE A 4 7.04 -11.38 16.96
N HIS A 5 6.14 -11.77 17.87
CA HIS A 5 6.17 -13.05 18.53
C HIS A 5 5.00 -13.92 18.06
N ILE A 6 5.19 -14.59 16.91
CA ILE A 6 4.10 -15.31 16.22
C ILE A 6 3.38 -16.34 17.09
N GLY A 7 4.10 -17.04 17.97
CA GLY A 7 3.49 -17.99 18.90
C GLY A 7 2.49 -17.35 19.87
N GLN A 8 2.73 -16.12 20.33
CA GLN A 8 1.82 -15.41 21.21
C GLN A 8 0.61 -14.86 20.45
N GLU A 9 0.81 -14.40 19.21
CA GLU A 9 -0.29 -13.97 18.33
C GLU A 9 -1.26 -15.13 18.05
N ILE A 10 -0.73 -16.32 17.77
CA ILE A 10 -1.53 -17.54 17.59
C ILE A 10 -2.23 -17.90 18.89
N LYS A 11 -1.53 -17.87 20.04
CA LYS A 11 -2.13 -18.18 21.35
C LYS A 11 -3.31 -17.26 21.65
N GLN A 12 -3.16 -15.96 21.41
CA GLN A 12 -4.22 -14.99 21.61
C GLN A 12 -5.42 -15.29 20.70
N GLU A 13 -5.18 -15.66 19.44
CA GLU A 13 -6.26 -15.99 18.52
C GLU A 13 -7.00 -17.28 18.91
N VAL A 14 -6.27 -18.33 19.31
CA VAL A 14 -6.86 -19.57 19.85
C VAL A 14 -7.76 -19.27 21.05
N GLN A 15 -7.29 -18.41 21.96
CA GLN A 15 -8.06 -17.98 23.14
C GLN A 15 -9.29 -17.14 22.76
N LYS A 16 -9.19 -16.25 21.76
CA LYS A 16 -10.33 -15.45 21.26
C LYS A 16 -11.43 -16.31 20.65
N GLN A 17 -11.07 -17.47 20.10
CA GLN A 17 -12.02 -18.41 19.49
C GLN A 17 -12.52 -19.47 20.48
N ASP A 18 -12.22 -19.31 21.78
CA ASP A 18 -12.59 -20.23 22.87
C ASP A 18 -12.14 -21.69 22.62
N LEU A 19 -11.09 -21.90 21.82
CA LEU A 19 -10.53 -23.22 21.55
C LEU A 19 -9.63 -23.67 22.70
N THR A 20 -9.78 -24.91 23.14
CA THR A 20 -8.85 -25.50 24.10
C THR A 20 -7.54 -25.89 23.41
N ILE A 21 -6.47 -26.05 24.21
CA ILE A 21 -5.19 -26.57 23.70
C ILE A 21 -5.37 -27.95 23.07
N GLU A 22 -6.22 -28.81 23.66
CA GLU A 22 -6.50 -30.15 23.14
C GLU A 22 -7.23 -30.08 21.79
N ASP A 23 -8.24 -29.21 21.65
CA ASP A 23 -8.94 -29.02 20.37
C ASP A 23 -7.97 -28.56 19.29
N PHE A 24 -7.13 -27.58 19.62
CA PHE A 24 -6.16 -27.04 18.67
C PHE A 24 -5.08 -28.07 18.29
N ALA A 25 -4.60 -28.85 19.25
CA ALA A 25 -3.66 -29.94 19.04
C ALA A 25 -4.24 -31.03 18.12
N ASN A 26 -5.49 -31.44 18.37
CA ASN A 26 -6.20 -32.44 17.58
C ASN A 26 -6.37 -32.00 16.12
N ASN A 27 -6.74 -30.74 15.90
CA ASN A 27 -6.92 -30.18 14.55
C ASN A 27 -5.61 -30.09 13.76
N LEU A 28 -4.47 -29.93 14.44
CA LEU A 28 -3.15 -29.90 13.81
C LEU A 28 -2.47 -31.27 13.75
N HIS A 29 -3.07 -32.30 14.35
CA HIS A 29 -2.48 -33.63 14.55
C HIS A 29 -1.14 -33.58 15.30
N LEU A 30 -1.08 -32.75 16.35
CA LEU A 30 0.08 -32.56 17.21
C LEU A 30 -0.24 -32.94 18.67
N ALA A 31 0.78 -33.11 19.50
CA ALA A 31 0.57 -33.23 20.95
C ALA A 31 0.36 -31.84 21.61
N SER A 32 -0.40 -31.78 22.70
CA SER A 32 -0.62 -30.53 23.45
C SER A 32 0.69 -29.86 23.91
N SER A 33 1.72 -30.64 24.25
CA SER A 33 3.04 -30.11 24.58
C SER A 33 3.74 -29.43 23.39
N GLU A 34 3.47 -29.88 22.16
CA GLU A 34 3.97 -29.23 20.95
C GLU A 34 3.24 -27.91 20.69
N ILE A 35 1.95 -27.83 21.00
CA ILE A 35 1.19 -26.57 20.94
C ILE A 35 1.75 -25.54 21.92
N GLU A 36 2.02 -25.94 23.16
CA GLU A 36 2.67 -25.04 24.13
C GLU A 36 4.04 -24.57 23.65
N ASN A 37 4.82 -25.46 23.01
CA ASN A 37 6.09 -25.08 22.37
C ASN A 37 5.88 -24.09 21.23
N ILE A 38 4.85 -24.27 20.38
CA ILE A 38 4.50 -23.33 19.30
C ILE A 38 4.22 -21.94 19.88
N PHE A 39 3.47 -21.84 20.98
CA PHE A 39 3.14 -20.55 21.58
C PHE A 39 4.37 -19.78 22.07
N ASN A 40 5.46 -20.46 22.39
CA ASN A 40 6.71 -19.85 22.82
C ASN A 40 7.69 -19.54 21.68
N LYS A 41 7.36 -19.88 20.43
CA LYS A 41 8.22 -19.60 19.28
C LYS A 41 8.01 -18.20 18.71
N THR A 42 9.12 -17.55 18.36
CA THR A 42 9.13 -16.25 17.65
C THR A 42 9.08 -16.41 16.13
N SER A 43 9.27 -17.63 15.61
CA SER A 43 9.15 -17.98 14.20
C SER A 43 8.59 -19.39 14.04
N LEU A 44 7.93 -19.64 12.91
CA LEU A 44 7.42 -20.96 12.53
C LEU A 44 7.74 -21.23 11.06
N GLU A 45 7.86 -22.50 10.71
CA GLU A 45 7.90 -22.92 9.30
C GLU A 45 6.63 -22.46 8.58
N THR A 46 6.77 -22.01 7.34
CA THR A 46 5.67 -21.40 6.56
C THR A 46 4.50 -22.35 6.39
N ASP A 47 4.74 -23.64 6.18
CA ASP A 47 3.70 -24.65 6.04
C ASP A 47 2.87 -24.83 7.32
N LEU A 48 3.52 -24.77 8.48
CA LEU A 48 2.85 -24.84 9.77
C LEU A 48 2.03 -23.57 10.02
N LEU A 49 2.61 -22.39 9.72
CA LEU A 49 1.90 -21.12 9.84
C LEU A 49 0.69 -21.08 8.92
N LEU A 50 0.81 -21.59 7.69
CA LEU A 50 -0.29 -21.68 6.73
C LEU A 50 -1.44 -22.59 7.23
N LYS A 51 -1.10 -23.75 7.79
CA LYS A 51 -2.10 -24.65 8.39
C LYS A 51 -2.84 -23.97 9.54
N ILE A 52 -2.10 -23.31 10.43
CA ILE A 52 -2.66 -22.58 11.57
C ILE A 52 -3.54 -21.41 11.09
N SER A 53 -3.08 -20.63 10.11
CA SER A 53 -3.85 -19.55 9.49
C SER A 53 -5.18 -20.02 8.92
N LYS A 54 -5.18 -21.14 8.19
CA LYS A 54 -6.40 -21.73 7.64
C LYS A 54 -7.34 -22.24 8.73
N LEU A 55 -6.79 -22.91 9.74
CA LEU A 55 -7.56 -23.44 10.86
C LEU A 55 -8.26 -22.32 11.65
N LEU A 56 -7.53 -21.25 11.96
CA LEU A 56 -8.03 -20.11 12.74
C LEU A 56 -8.69 -19.03 11.87
N LYS A 57 -8.76 -19.22 10.54
CA LYS A 57 -9.28 -18.24 9.57
C LYS A 57 -8.72 -16.82 9.76
N ARG A 58 -7.44 -16.74 10.12
CA ARG A 58 -6.70 -15.48 10.31
C ARG A 58 -5.41 -15.53 9.49
N ASP A 59 -5.18 -14.49 8.69
CA ASP A 59 -3.92 -14.34 7.99
C ASP A 59 -2.82 -13.87 8.95
N PHE A 60 -1.98 -14.79 9.40
CA PHE A 60 -0.83 -14.48 10.25
C PHE A 60 0.41 -14.05 9.44
N PHE A 61 0.41 -14.24 8.12
CA PHE A 61 1.48 -13.74 7.25
C PHE A 61 1.42 -12.21 7.15
N SER A 62 0.21 -11.64 7.15
CA SER A 62 -0.03 -10.19 7.19
C SER A 62 0.77 -9.47 8.28
N LEU A 63 0.97 -10.10 9.45
CA LEU A 63 1.75 -9.51 10.53
C LEU A 63 3.19 -9.21 10.09
N PHE A 64 3.78 -10.13 9.33
CA PHE A 64 5.15 -10.01 8.83
C PHE A 64 5.22 -9.10 7.62
N SER A 65 4.31 -9.24 6.65
CA SER A 65 4.28 -8.34 5.49
C SER A 65 4.00 -6.91 5.93
N ASN A 66 3.07 -6.67 6.86
CA ASN A 66 2.81 -5.35 7.43
C ASN A 66 3.99 -4.81 8.23
N TYR A 67 4.80 -5.66 8.85
CA TYR A 67 6.03 -5.20 9.51
C TYR A 67 7.11 -4.80 8.50
N VAL A 68 7.23 -5.55 7.40
CA VAL A 68 8.10 -5.20 6.28
C VAL A 68 7.58 -3.95 5.55
N ASN A 69 6.26 -3.80 5.44
CA ASN A 69 5.58 -2.75 4.68
C ASN A 69 5.38 -1.47 5.49
N GLY A 70 4.99 -1.54 6.76
CA GLY A 70 4.63 -0.37 7.56
C GLY A 70 5.77 0.62 7.76
N ASN A 71 6.98 0.13 8.10
CA ASN A 71 8.16 1.00 8.15
C ASN A 71 8.49 1.53 6.74
N ALA A 72 8.42 0.68 5.73
CA ALA A 72 8.79 1.04 4.37
C ALA A 72 7.81 2.00 3.69
N ILE A 73 6.52 1.98 4.04
CA ILE A 73 5.49 2.91 3.52
C ILE A 73 5.71 4.29 4.14
N GLU A 74 5.87 4.36 5.47
CA GLU A 74 6.15 5.63 6.16
C GLU A 74 7.51 6.21 5.72
N GLU A 75 8.52 5.37 5.55
CA GLU A 75 9.83 5.75 5.00
C GLU A 75 9.69 6.25 3.55
N ALA A 76 8.99 5.51 2.68
CA ALA A 76 8.76 5.91 1.30
C ALA A 76 8.02 7.26 1.20
N TYR A 77 6.96 7.45 1.98
CA TYR A 77 6.22 8.72 2.06
C TYR A 77 7.15 9.88 2.42
N LYS A 78 7.96 9.71 3.49
CA LYS A 78 8.91 10.73 3.93
C LYS A 78 10.02 10.98 2.91
N GLU A 79 10.51 9.94 2.24
CA GLU A 79 11.55 10.03 1.22
C GLU A 79 11.06 10.77 -0.03
N ILE A 80 9.83 10.51 -0.50
CA ILE A 80 9.19 11.28 -1.59
C ILE A 80 9.20 12.76 -1.25
N ILE A 81 8.66 13.13 -0.08
CA ILE A 81 8.58 14.53 0.36
C ILE A 81 9.97 15.15 0.42
N ASN A 82 10.95 14.45 1.00
CA ASN A 82 12.31 14.97 1.13
C ASN A 82 12.97 15.20 -0.25
N LEU A 83 12.85 14.25 -1.17
CA LEU A 83 13.43 14.35 -2.52
C LEU A 83 12.83 15.51 -3.31
N LEU A 84 11.50 15.64 -3.31
CA LEU A 84 10.81 16.72 -4.02
C LEU A 84 11.08 18.09 -3.39
N LYS A 85 11.12 18.19 -2.05
CA LYS A 85 11.51 19.43 -1.35
C LYS A 85 12.90 19.94 -1.72
N GLN A 86 13.87 19.03 -1.92
CA GLN A 86 15.23 19.41 -2.31
C GLN A 86 15.31 20.06 -3.70
N LYS A 87 14.29 19.87 -4.54
CA LYS A 87 14.20 20.51 -5.86
C LYS A 87 13.63 21.92 -5.83
N GLY A 88 13.15 22.41 -4.68
CA GLY A 88 12.63 23.76 -4.54
C GLY A 88 11.32 23.94 -5.31
N ASP A 89 11.27 24.90 -6.23
CA ASP A 89 10.11 25.17 -7.10
C ASP A 89 9.88 24.07 -8.15
N LYS A 90 10.93 23.31 -8.49
CA LYS A 90 10.86 22.19 -9.46
C LYS A 90 10.48 20.87 -8.82
N ARG A 91 9.38 20.84 -8.09
CA ARG A 91 8.97 19.71 -7.23
C ARG A 91 7.83 18.85 -7.78
N TYR A 92 7.61 18.92 -9.09
CA TYR A 92 6.61 18.11 -9.81
C TYR A 92 7.31 17.25 -10.86
N ILE A 93 6.80 16.05 -11.07
CA ILE A 93 7.27 15.12 -12.10
C ILE A 93 6.03 14.66 -12.86
N ALA A 94 6.00 14.85 -14.17
CA ALA A 94 4.98 14.28 -15.06
C ALA A 94 5.70 13.48 -16.16
N VAL A 95 5.36 12.20 -16.28
CA VAL A 95 5.92 11.28 -17.27
C VAL A 95 4.76 10.65 -18.04
N PRO A 96 4.48 11.15 -19.26
CA PRO A 96 3.29 10.77 -20.00
C PRO A 96 3.22 9.30 -20.46
N ASP A 97 4.38 8.62 -20.50
CA ASP A 97 4.51 7.20 -20.89
C ASP A 97 4.63 6.25 -19.67
N TRP A 98 4.33 6.72 -18.45
CA TRP A 98 4.32 5.89 -17.24
C TRP A 98 2.88 5.71 -16.75
N GLU A 99 2.45 4.46 -16.67
CA GLU A 99 1.15 4.06 -16.13
C GLU A 99 1.41 3.22 -14.87
N ASP A 100 1.03 3.75 -13.72
CA ASP A 100 0.80 2.98 -12.51
C ASP A 100 -0.71 3.02 -12.25
N GLU A 101 -1.32 1.84 -12.13
CA GLU A 101 -2.76 1.67 -11.94
C GLU A 101 -3.07 1.75 -10.43
N CYS A 102 -4.01 2.60 -10.04
CA CYS A 102 -4.53 2.72 -8.67
C CYS A 102 -6.07 2.79 -8.69
N GLU A 103 -6.72 2.51 -7.55
CA GLU A 103 -8.16 2.72 -7.40
C GLU A 103 -8.43 4.07 -6.70
N GLY A 104 -9.46 4.81 -7.12
CA GLY A 104 -9.96 6.00 -6.44
C GLY A 104 -10.69 5.66 -5.13
N ASP A 105 -10.68 6.57 -4.14
CA ASP A 105 -11.42 6.41 -2.86
C ASP A 105 -12.88 6.91 -2.95
N ASP A 106 -13.51 6.77 -4.12
CA ASP A 106 -14.93 7.08 -4.36
C ASP A 106 -15.88 5.97 -3.87
N GLY A 107 -15.33 4.79 -3.56
CA GLY A 107 -16.07 3.61 -3.13
C GLY A 107 -16.78 2.86 -4.26
N ASP A 108 -16.53 3.22 -5.53
CA ASP A 108 -17.03 2.51 -6.71
C ASP A 108 -15.95 1.69 -7.44
N GLY A 109 -14.68 1.88 -7.07
CA GLY A 109 -13.54 1.15 -7.63
C GLY A 109 -13.10 1.71 -8.97
N THR A 110 -13.19 3.02 -9.16
CA THR A 110 -12.66 3.68 -10.35
C THR A 110 -11.16 3.47 -10.45
N GLU A 111 -10.75 2.71 -11.45
CA GLU A 111 -9.35 2.57 -11.84
C GLU A 111 -8.85 3.90 -12.41
N VAL A 112 -7.71 4.38 -11.91
CA VAL A 112 -7.03 5.58 -12.37
C VAL A 112 -5.61 5.26 -12.78
N SER A 113 -5.16 5.87 -13.86
CA SER A 113 -3.77 5.82 -14.32
C SER A 113 -3.05 7.06 -13.82
N ILE A 114 -1.97 6.85 -13.06
CA ILE A 114 -1.14 7.93 -12.51
C ILE A 114 0.05 8.17 -13.43
N PHE A 115 0.21 9.41 -13.88
CA PHE A 115 1.28 9.83 -14.79
C PHE A 115 2.12 10.99 -14.24
N GLY A 116 1.78 11.49 -13.04
CA GLY A 116 2.59 12.51 -12.38
C GLY A 116 2.50 12.47 -10.86
N ILE A 117 3.59 12.90 -10.20
CA ILE A 117 3.70 13.03 -8.75
C ILE A 117 4.38 14.37 -8.41
N GLY A 118 3.84 15.09 -7.43
CA GLY A 118 4.38 16.36 -6.98
C GLY A 118 4.12 16.64 -5.50
N LEU A 119 4.52 17.84 -5.06
CA LEU A 119 4.17 18.39 -3.75
C LEU A 119 3.40 19.69 -3.91
N ASP A 120 2.24 19.77 -3.27
CA ASP A 120 1.44 20.98 -3.20
C ASP A 120 2.06 22.06 -2.29
N ASP A 121 1.36 23.18 -2.15
CA ASP A 121 1.82 24.31 -1.33
C ASP A 121 1.90 24.02 0.17
N ASP A 122 1.20 22.98 0.64
CA ASP A 122 1.23 22.49 2.02
C ASP A 122 2.25 21.35 2.22
N ASP A 123 3.05 21.04 1.20
CA ASP A 123 4.00 19.92 1.14
C ASP A 123 3.34 18.53 1.24
N GLU A 124 2.07 18.42 0.83
CA GLU A 124 1.40 17.14 0.70
C GLU A 124 1.60 16.54 -0.70
N ILE A 125 1.69 15.22 -0.76
CA ILE A 125 1.90 14.50 -2.03
C ILE A 125 0.62 14.59 -2.85
N CYS A 126 0.77 15.07 -4.09
CA CYS A 126 -0.28 15.09 -5.09
C CYS A 126 0.10 14.26 -6.31
N VAL A 127 -0.90 13.73 -6.98
CA VAL A 127 -0.79 12.93 -8.20
C VAL A 127 -1.55 13.62 -9.33
N ALA A 128 -1.03 13.47 -10.55
CA ALA A 128 -1.81 13.68 -11.75
C ALA A 128 -2.31 12.31 -12.20
N ALA A 129 -3.63 12.15 -12.20
CA ALA A 129 -4.30 10.90 -12.54
C ALA A 129 -5.45 11.15 -13.53
N VAL A 130 -5.78 10.13 -14.32
CA VAL A 130 -6.91 10.08 -15.25
C VAL A 130 -7.70 8.82 -14.98
N VAL A 131 -9.03 8.88 -15.16
CA VAL A 131 -9.86 7.67 -15.07
C VAL A 131 -9.50 6.75 -16.22
N ASP A 132 -9.12 5.52 -15.92
CA ASP A 132 -8.90 4.49 -16.91
C ASP A 132 -10.24 3.84 -17.33
N ASN A 133 -10.25 3.15 -18.47
CA ASN A 133 -11.38 2.35 -18.93
C ASN A 133 -12.71 3.13 -19.05
N ILE A 134 -12.64 4.42 -19.40
CA ILE A 134 -13.82 5.30 -19.57
C ILE A 134 -14.90 4.61 -20.42
N GLY A 135 -16.10 4.48 -19.85
CA GLY A 135 -17.29 3.90 -20.48
C GLY A 135 -17.39 2.37 -20.46
N TYR A 136 -16.38 1.64 -19.97
CA TYR A 136 -16.39 0.18 -19.96
C TYR A 136 -17.21 -0.39 -18.79
N TYR A 137 -17.15 0.25 -17.61
CA TYR A 137 -17.90 -0.12 -16.40
C TYR A 137 -18.96 0.92 -15.97
N GLY A 138 -19.14 1.99 -16.76
CA GLY A 138 -19.96 3.14 -16.39
C GLY A 138 -19.15 4.31 -15.84
N ASN A 139 -17.85 4.11 -15.60
CA ASN A 139 -16.93 5.12 -15.12
C ASN A 139 -16.65 6.15 -16.23
N GLY A 140 -16.49 7.40 -15.85
CA GLY A 140 -16.24 8.54 -16.71
C GLY A 140 -15.38 9.59 -16.02
N PRO A 141 -14.99 10.65 -16.74
CA PRO A 141 -14.09 11.68 -16.24
C PRO A 141 -14.64 12.47 -15.04
N ASP A 142 -15.93 12.32 -14.73
CA ASP A 142 -16.58 12.94 -13.56
C ASP A 142 -16.41 12.11 -12.28
N ASP A 143 -15.94 10.85 -12.37
CA ASP A 143 -15.83 9.94 -11.22
C ASP A 143 -14.52 10.15 -10.43
N PHE A 144 -13.48 10.74 -11.07
CA PHE A 144 -12.25 11.18 -10.39
C PHE A 144 -11.82 12.57 -10.89
N PRO A 145 -11.29 13.47 -10.02
CA PRO A 145 -10.86 14.80 -10.44
C PRO A 145 -9.80 14.76 -11.56
N GLN A 146 -10.07 15.43 -12.67
CA GLN A 146 -9.12 15.61 -13.78
C GLN A 146 -8.15 16.77 -13.51
N GLU A 147 -7.47 16.70 -12.37
CA GLU A 147 -6.51 17.71 -11.92
C GLU A 147 -5.42 17.09 -11.02
N TRP A 148 -4.49 17.92 -10.53
CA TRP A 148 -3.54 17.45 -9.50
C TRP A 148 -4.28 17.24 -8.18
N THR A 149 -4.41 16.00 -7.75
CA THR A 149 -5.21 15.59 -6.60
C THR A 149 -4.32 15.08 -5.48
N LYS A 150 -4.71 15.30 -4.23
CA LYS A 150 -3.99 14.73 -3.08
C LYS A 150 -4.04 13.22 -3.13
N VAL A 151 -2.94 12.56 -2.77
CA VAL A 151 -2.87 11.09 -2.70
C VAL A 151 -3.87 10.50 -1.71
N THR A 152 -4.35 11.29 -0.74
CA THR A 152 -5.40 10.87 0.20
C THR A 152 -6.76 10.62 -0.44
N GLU A 153 -6.97 11.05 -1.69
CA GLU A 153 -8.18 10.75 -2.47
C GLU A 153 -8.09 9.42 -3.23
N LEU A 154 -6.94 8.72 -3.15
CA LEU A 154 -6.77 7.36 -3.69
C LEU A 154 -7.08 6.31 -2.62
N TYR A 155 -7.67 5.20 -3.04
CA TYR A 155 -7.88 4.03 -2.20
C TYR A 155 -6.58 3.22 -2.07
N GLU A 156 -6.09 3.04 -0.84
CA GLU A 156 -4.85 2.29 -0.52
C GLU A 156 -3.62 2.62 -1.41
N PRO A 157 -3.15 3.89 -1.45
CA PRO A 157 -2.06 4.30 -2.35
C PRO A 157 -0.74 3.56 -2.09
N ASP A 158 -0.10 3.06 -3.16
CA ASP A 158 1.21 2.42 -3.09
C ASP A 158 2.36 3.44 -3.06
N TYR A 159 2.63 3.96 -1.86
CA TYR A 159 3.75 4.89 -1.64
C TYR A 159 5.11 4.33 -2.05
N ARG A 160 5.31 3.00 -2.12
CA ARG A 160 6.58 2.44 -2.59
C ARG A 160 6.72 2.55 -4.10
N ALA A 161 5.63 2.35 -4.83
CA ALA A 161 5.60 2.57 -6.27
C ALA A 161 5.81 4.05 -6.58
N PHE A 162 5.16 4.95 -5.85
CA PHE A 162 5.37 6.40 -5.96
C PHE A 162 6.81 6.81 -5.65
N HIS A 163 7.40 6.24 -4.60
CA HIS A 163 8.79 6.50 -4.27
C HIS A 163 9.74 6.03 -5.37
N ARG A 164 9.50 4.83 -5.93
CA ARG A 164 10.28 4.31 -7.06
C ARG A 164 10.19 5.25 -8.26
N PHE A 165 8.99 5.68 -8.63
CA PHE A 165 8.76 6.63 -9.71
C PHE A 165 9.52 7.94 -9.52
N VAL A 166 9.41 8.52 -8.32
CA VAL A 166 10.09 9.78 -7.99
C VAL A 166 11.60 9.60 -8.11
N VAL A 167 12.18 8.55 -7.53
CA VAL A 167 13.62 8.28 -7.61
C VAL A 167 14.09 8.13 -9.06
N ASP A 168 13.35 7.38 -9.87
CA ASP A 168 13.74 7.08 -11.25
C ASP A 168 13.58 8.29 -12.18
N ASN A 169 12.77 9.28 -11.80
CA ASN A 169 12.45 10.45 -12.62
C ASN A 169 12.82 11.81 -11.99
N ILE A 170 13.54 11.81 -10.86
CA ILE A 170 13.85 13.01 -10.08
C ILE A 170 14.64 14.09 -10.86
N ASP A 171 15.36 13.68 -11.89
CA ASP A 171 16.11 14.58 -12.78
C ASP A 171 15.23 15.28 -13.83
N LYS A 172 14.00 14.79 -14.03
CA LYS A 172 12.96 15.39 -14.88
C LYS A 172 12.04 16.34 -14.10
N ALA A 173 12.33 16.58 -12.83
CA ALA A 173 11.48 17.41 -11.99
C ALA A 173 11.40 18.86 -12.53
N MET A 174 10.19 19.40 -12.54
CA MET A 174 9.78 20.61 -13.25
C MET A 174 8.88 21.47 -12.35
N THR A 175 8.63 22.71 -12.75
CA THR A 175 7.72 23.59 -12.00
C THR A 175 6.27 23.11 -12.14
N LYS A 176 5.38 23.63 -11.30
CA LYS A 176 3.94 23.33 -11.41
C LYS A 176 3.37 23.74 -12.76
N GLU A 177 3.79 24.90 -13.28
CA GLU A 177 3.34 25.39 -14.57
C GLU A 177 3.77 24.47 -15.72
N GLU A 178 5.03 24.03 -15.72
CA GLU A 178 5.54 23.07 -16.71
C GLU A 178 4.78 21.73 -16.61
N ALA A 179 4.54 21.25 -15.39
CA ALA A 179 3.80 20.02 -15.16
C ALA A 179 2.34 20.13 -15.65
N ASP A 180 1.67 21.25 -15.39
CA ASP A 180 0.31 21.51 -15.89
C ASP A 180 0.22 21.56 -17.41
N GLU A 181 1.26 22.02 -18.10
CA GLU A 181 1.31 21.96 -19.57
C GLU A 181 1.38 20.52 -20.06
N VAL A 182 2.17 19.67 -19.41
CA VAL A 182 2.30 18.24 -19.75
C VAL A 182 1.01 17.48 -19.46
N THR A 183 0.37 17.70 -18.32
CA THR A 183 -0.78 16.90 -17.89
C THR A 183 -2.09 17.31 -18.58
N LYS A 184 -2.21 18.55 -19.05
CA LYS A 184 -3.41 19.03 -19.78
C LYS A 184 -3.74 18.23 -21.03
N GLU A 185 -2.74 17.66 -21.71
CA GLU A 185 -2.97 16.84 -22.89
C GLU A 185 -3.77 15.57 -22.56
N TYR A 186 -3.66 15.07 -21.33
CA TYR A 186 -4.26 13.81 -20.87
C TYR A 186 -5.64 13.99 -20.23
N TRP A 187 -5.91 15.14 -19.61
CA TRP A 187 -7.22 15.44 -18.99
C TRP A 187 -8.31 15.87 -19.99
N HIS A 188 -7.98 16.01 -21.27
CA HIS A 188 -8.88 16.57 -22.29
C HIS A 188 -9.04 15.67 -23.53
N GLU A 189 -8.67 14.39 -23.45
CA GLU A 189 -8.96 13.41 -24.50
C GLU A 189 -10.42 12.92 -24.52
#